data_AF-A0A2S2PBL5-F1
#
_entry.id   AF-A0A2S2PBL5-F1
#
_cell.length_a   1.000
_cell.length_b   1.000
_cell.length_c   1.000
_cell.angle_alpha   90.00
_cell.angle_beta   90.00
_cell.angle_gamma   90.00
#
_symmetry.space_group_name_H-M   'P 1'
#
loop_
_entity.id
_entity.type
_entity.pdbx_description
1 polymer ?
#
loop_
_entity_poly.entity_id
_entity_poly.type
_entity_poly.pdbx_seq_one_letter_code
_entity_poly.pdbx_strand_id
1 'polypeptide(L)'
;LEVLEILVQNGADLNAKTKNDETPADICEDPDLRDRILQLRNEQETKKEAQRRRVRRTQSNNTRAQSVRRTSIREKTLTSKKDAVEEARLRVEAQNVSKVIY
;
A
#
# COMPACT_ATOMS: atom_id res chain seq x y z
N LEU A 1 4.77 -15.02 31.96
CA LEU A 1 4.41 -14.91 30.52
C LEU A 1 2.93 -14.60 30.29
N GLU A 2 1.99 -15.30 30.96
CA GLU A 2 0.53 -15.12 30.77
C GLU A 2 0.04 -13.66 30.84
N VAL A 3 0.44 -12.90 31.87
CA VAL A 3 0.03 -11.49 32.02
C VAL A 3 0.47 -10.62 30.85
N LEU A 4 1.69 -10.83 30.34
CA LEU A 4 2.20 -10.10 29.18
C LEU A 4 1.32 -10.34 27.95
N GLU A 5 0.94 -11.59 27.70
CA GLU A 5 0.12 -11.95 26.55
C GLU A 5 -1.27 -11.34 26.63
N ILE A 6 -1.89 -11.34 27.82
CA ILE A 6 -3.19 -10.71 28.05
C ILE A 6 -3.09 -9.20 27.79
N LEU A 7 -2.05 -8.52 28.29
CA LEU A 7 -1.86 -7.08 28.06
C LEU A 7 -1.70 -6.77 26.57
N VAL A 8 -0.91 -7.56 25.87
CA VAL A 8 -0.68 -7.41 24.42
C VAL A 8 -1.96 -7.65 23.62
N GLN A 9 -2.78 -8.64 24.01
CA GLN A 9 -4.10 -8.88 23.41
C GLN A 9 -5.07 -7.70 23.61
N ASN A 10 -4.98 -7.03 24.76
CA ASN A 10 -5.78 -5.84 25.06
C ASN A 10 -5.22 -4.55 24.43
N GLY A 11 -4.16 -4.63 23.61
CA GLY A 11 -3.62 -3.49 22.88
C GLY A 11 -2.56 -2.68 23.63
N ALA A 12 -1.87 -3.28 24.61
CA ALA A 12 -0.69 -2.66 25.20
C ALA A 12 0.36 -2.34 24.12
N ASP A 13 0.93 -1.13 24.20
CA ASP A 13 1.96 -0.67 23.26
C ASP A 13 3.35 -1.06 23.76
N LEU A 14 3.98 -2.01 23.05
CA LEU A 14 5.33 -2.49 23.36
C LEU A 14 6.43 -1.53 22.89
N ASN A 15 6.09 -0.50 22.12
CA ASN A 15 7.00 0.56 21.69
C ASN A 15 6.88 1.83 22.55
N ALA A 16 6.02 1.82 23.57
CA ALA A 16 5.90 2.92 24.51
C ALA A 16 7.24 3.19 25.21
N LYS A 17 7.57 4.46 25.37
CA LYS A 17 8.80 4.88 26.05
C LYS A 17 8.48 5.56 27.38
N THR A 18 9.28 5.29 28.39
CA THR A 18 9.22 5.99 29.68
C THR A 18 9.84 7.39 29.57
N LYS A 19 9.85 8.15 30.68
CA LYS A 19 10.52 9.47 30.74
C LYS A 19 12.03 9.41 30.45
N ASN A 20 12.62 8.22 30.54
CA ASN A 20 14.03 7.96 30.31
C ASN A 20 14.30 7.39 28.90
N ASP A 21 13.33 7.44 27.99
CA ASP A 21 13.41 6.84 26.64
C ASP A 21 13.55 5.31 26.59
N GLU A 22 13.30 4.62 27.72
CA GLU A 22 13.39 3.16 27.83
C GLU A 22 12.07 2.50 27.40
N THR A 23 12.15 1.40 26.65
CA THR A 23 10.98 0.58 26.27
C THR A 23 10.70 -0.50 27.32
N PRO A 24 9.50 -1.13 27.33
CA PRO A 24 9.22 -2.29 28.17
C PRO A 24 10.24 -3.42 28.05
N ALA A 25 10.87 -3.60 26.89
CA ALA A 25 11.92 -4.59 26.68
C ALA A 25 13.28 -4.19 27.28
N ASP A 26 13.52 -2.90 27.51
CA ASP A 26 14.76 -2.38 28.08
C ASP A 26 14.75 -2.43 29.61
N ILE A 27 13.58 -2.23 30.21
CA ILE A 27 13.39 -2.26 31.68
C ILE A 27 13.13 -3.68 32.23
N CYS A 28 12.89 -4.67 31.37
CA CYS A 28 12.66 -6.05 31.82
C CYS A 28 13.98 -6.72 32.25
N GLU A 29 14.03 -7.18 33.50
CA GLU A 29 15.17 -7.90 34.08
C GLU A 29 15.21 -9.38 33.69
N ASP A 30 14.05 -9.98 33.38
CA ASP A 30 13.93 -11.38 33.00
C ASP A 30 14.24 -11.56 31.49
N PRO A 31 15.30 -12.33 31.13
CA PRO A 31 15.69 -12.53 29.74
C PRO A 31 14.62 -13.26 28.92
N ASP A 32 13.92 -14.25 29.49
CA ASP A 32 12.89 -15.00 28.78
C ASP A 32 11.68 -14.10 28.46
N LEU A 33 11.34 -13.22 29.42
CA LEU A 33 10.26 -12.25 29.24
C LEU A 33 10.64 -11.19 28.21
N ARG A 34 11.89 -10.71 28.24
CA ARG A 34 12.44 -9.75 27.28
C ARG A 34 12.36 -10.28 25.85
N ASP A 35 12.82 -11.51 25.64
CA ASP A 35 12.75 -12.16 24.33
C ASP A 35 11.31 -12.30 23.84
N ARG A 36 10.39 -12.64 24.75
CA ARG A 36 8.96 -12.69 24.40
C ARG A 36 8.40 -11.33 24.01
N ILE A 37 8.76 -10.25 24.71
CA ILE A 37 8.33 -8.89 24.38
C ILE A 37 8.81 -8.51 22.98
N LEU A 38 10.08 -8.77 22.66
CA LEU A 38 10.65 -8.48 21.34
C LEU A 38 9.94 -9.25 20.22
N GLN A 39 9.62 -10.53 20.46
CA GLN A 39 8.87 -11.35 19.52
C GLN A 39 7.47 -10.75 19.27
N LEU A 40 6.73 -10.45 20.34
CA LEU A 40 5.37 -9.90 20.25
C LEU A 40 5.36 -8.52 19.57
N ARG A 41 6.38 -7.68 19.80
CA ARG A 41 6.56 -6.40 19.10
C ARG A 41 6.68 -6.61 17.59
N ASN A 42 7.56 -7.51 17.16
CA ASN A 42 7.77 -7.79 15.74
C ASN A 42 6.49 -8.34 15.08
N GLU A 43 5.73 -9.18 15.79
CA GLU A 43 4.42 -9.67 15.33
C GLU A 43 3.41 -8.53 15.16
N GLN A 44 3.32 -7.61 16.12
CA GLN A 44 2.45 -6.43 16.01
C GLN A 44 2.84 -5.54 14.83
N GLU A 45 4.14 -5.27 14.64
CA GLU A 45 4.63 -4.47 13.53
C GLU A 45 4.31 -5.11 12.18
N THR A 46 4.51 -6.43 12.06
CA THR A 46 4.19 -7.19 10.84
C THR A 46 2.69 -7.14 10.55
N LYS A 47 1.83 -7.33 11.58
CA LYS A 47 0.36 -7.22 11.44
C LYS A 47 -0.06 -5.81 11.04
N LYS A 48 0.52 -4.78 11.66
CA LYS A 48 0.26 -3.37 11.37
C LYS A 48 0.70 -2.99 9.96
N GLU A 49 1.87 -3.45 9.52
CA GLU A 49 2.38 -3.24 8.16
C GLU A 49 1.51 -3.97 7.12
N ALA A 50 1.14 -5.22 7.38
CA ALA A 50 0.21 -5.96 6.52
C ALA A 50 -1.15 -5.26 6.42
N GLN A 51 -1.67 -4.73 7.53
CA GLN A 51 -2.89 -3.94 7.55
C GLN A 51 -2.72 -2.65 6.76
N ARG A 52 -1.63 -1.88 6.97
CA ARG A 52 -1.32 -0.67 6.18
C ARG A 52 -1.27 -0.94 4.68
N ARG A 53 -0.70 -2.07 4.27
CA ARG A 53 -0.69 -2.53 2.87
C ARG A 53 -2.10 -2.82 2.34
N ARG A 54 -2.99 -3.43 3.15
CA ARG A 54 -4.40 -3.64 2.79
C ARG A 54 -5.21 -2.35 2.71
N VAL A 55 -4.95 -1.38 3.60
CA VAL A 55 -5.64 -0.08 3.61
C VAL A 55 -5.06 0.89 2.58
N ARG A 56 -3.93 0.54 1.93
CA ARG A 56 -3.49 1.22 0.71
C ARG A 56 -4.50 0.87 -0.38
N ARG A 57 -5.62 1.59 -0.39
CA ARG A 57 -6.52 1.74 -1.52
C ARG A 57 -5.62 2.11 -2.68
N THR A 58 -5.24 1.10 -3.47
CA THR A 58 -4.72 1.34 -4.80
C THR A 58 -5.72 2.30 -5.40
N GLN A 59 -5.25 3.47 -5.82
CA GLN A 59 -6.05 4.35 -6.65
C GLN A 59 -6.54 3.42 -7.74
N SER A 60 -7.82 3.07 -7.67
CA SER A 60 -8.39 2.19 -8.68
C SER A 60 -8.12 2.93 -9.97
N ASN A 61 -7.48 2.28 -10.94
CA ASN A 61 -7.63 2.65 -12.34
C ASN A 61 -9.08 2.38 -12.78
N ASN A 62 -10.05 2.77 -11.94
CA ASN A 62 -11.42 2.93 -12.29
C ASN A 62 -11.40 4.08 -13.29
N THR A 63 -11.74 3.71 -14.50
CA THR A 63 -11.86 4.47 -15.74
C THR A 63 -12.94 5.55 -15.62
N ARG A 64 -12.88 6.36 -14.55
CA ARG A 64 -13.53 7.65 -14.44
C ARG A 64 -12.82 8.66 -15.35
N ALA A 65 -12.77 8.31 -16.63
CA ALA A 65 -13.18 9.15 -17.75
C ALA A 65 -14.60 9.78 -17.57
N GLN A 66 -15.04 10.02 -16.33
CA GLN A 66 -16.39 10.46 -15.93
C GLN A 66 -16.34 11.51 -14.81
N SER A 67 -15.17 12.13 -14.59
CA SER A 67 -15.09 13.42 -13.92
C SER A 67 -14.92 14.46 -15.01
N VAL A 68 -16.02 14.71 -15.73
CA VAL A 68 -16.16 15.83 -16.64
C VAL A 68 -15.88 17.10 -15.83
N ARG A 69 -14.62 17.55 -15.83
CA ARG A 69 -14.34 18.96 -15.57
C ARG A 69 -15.10 19.73 -16.65
N ARG A 70 -15.77 20.81 -16.25
CA ARG A 70 -16.64 21.65 -17.09
C ARG A 70 -15.83 22.36 -18.19
N THR A 71 -15.26 21.63 -19.13
CA THR A 71 -14.65 22.18 -20.35
C THR A 71 -15.21 21.45 -21.57
N SER A 72 -15.30 22.19 -22.65
CA SER A 72 -16.35 22.15 -23.68
C SER A 72 -16.67 20.79 -24.32
N ILE A 73 -17.92 20.62 -24.77
CA ILE A 73 -18.39 19.52 -25.64
C ILE A 73 -17.50 19.34 -26.90
N ARG A 74 -16.90 20.43 -27.39
CA ARG A 74 -15.98 20.41 -28.54
C ARG A 74 -14.64 19.74 -28.24
N GLU A 75 -14.16 19.82 -27.00
CA GLU A 75 -12.95 19.14 -26.56
C GLU A 75 -13.15 17.62 -26.53
N LYS A 76 -14.34 17.17 -26.08
CA LYS A 76 -14.72 15.76 -26.03
C LYS A 76 -14.72 15.07 -27.40
N THR A 77 -15.23 15.72 -28.44
CA THR A 77 -15.27 15.13 -29.79
C THR A 77 -13.90 15.07 -30.46
N LEU A 78 -13.00 16.00 -30.12
CA LEU A 78 -11.63 16.01 -30.62
C LEU A 78 -10.76 14.94 -29.97
N THR A 79 -10.91 14.71 -28.66
CA THR A 79 -10.16 13.66 -27.94
C THR A 79 -10.50 12.27 -28.46
N SER A 80 -11.79 11.95 -28.61
CA SER A 80 -12.22 10.64 -29.13
C SER A 80 -11.72 10.36 -30.56
N LYS A 81 -11.62 11.39 -31.41
CA LYS A 81 -11.06 11.23 -32.76
C LYS A 81 -9.54 11.05 -32.75
N LYS A 82 -8.82 11.71 -31.84
CA LYS A 82 -7.36 11.56 -31.70
C LYS A 82 -6.98 10.17 -31.22
N ASP A 83 -7.66 9.67 -30.19
CA ASP A 83 -7.39 8.35 -29.61
C ASP A 83 -7.61 7.23 -30.64
N ALA A 84 -8.70 7.32 -31.42
CA ALA A 84 -8.98 6.36 -32.49
C ALA A 84 -7.92 6.35 -33.61
N VAL A 85 -7.34 7.52 -33.93
CA VAL A 85 -6.27 7.63 -34.93
C VAL A 85 -4.95 7.09 -34.40
N GLU A 86 -4.65 7.32 -33.12
CA GLU A 86 -3.43 6.83 -32.47
C GLU A 86 -3.44 5.30 -32.34
N GLU A 87 -4.56 4.69 -31.93
CA GLU A 87 -4.69 3.23 -31.92
C GLU A 87 -4.57 2.61 -33.33
N ALA A 88 -5.13 3.26 -34.36
CA ALA A 88 -4.98 2.80 -35.74
C ALA A 88 -3.51 2.86 -36.19
N ARG A 89 -2.78 3.92 -35.83
CA ARG A 89 -1.36 4.06 -36.15
C ARG A 89 -0.52 3.00 -35.44
N LEU A 90 -0.75 2.77 -34.15
CA LEU A 90 -0.07 1.73 -33.37
C LEU A 90 -0.34 0.34 -33.94
N ARG A 91 -1.55 0.08 -34.43
CA ARG A 91 -1.90 -1.19 -35.08
C ARG A 91 -1.16 -1.40 -36.39
N VAL A 92 -1.02 -0.37 -37.21
CA VAL A 92 -0.23 -0.43 -38.45
C VAL A 92 1.26 -0.59 -38.14
N GLU A 93 1.77 0.12 -37.13
CA GLU A 93 3.15 0.00 -36.71
C GLU A 93 3.46 -1.40 -36.16
N ALA A 94 2.57 -1.97 -35.35
CA ALA A 94 2.68 -3.36 -34.88
C ALA A 94 2.67 -4.36 -36.04
N GLN A 95 1.78 -4.18 -37.03
CA GLN A 95 1.76 -5.02 -38.24
C GLN A 95 3.03 -4.89 -39.06
N ASN A 96 3.58 -3.68 -39.19
CA ASN A 96 4.83 -3.44 -39.90
C ASN A 96 6.03 -4.05 -39.16
N VAL A 97 6.09 -3.91 -37.84
CA VAL A 97 7.12 -4.55 -37.00
C VAL A 97 7.03 -6.07 -37.12
N SER A 98 5.82 -6.65 -37.06
CA SER A 98 5.63 -8.08 -37.28
C SER A 98 6.04 -8.54 -38.68
N LYS A 99 5.93 -7.69 -39.71
CA LYS A 99 6.30 -8.02 -41.09
C LYS A 99 7.80 -7.90 -41.37
N VAL A 100 8.55 -7.16 -40.55
CA VAL A 100 10.01 -7.00 -40.64
C VAL A 100 10.76 -8.11 -39.90
N ILE A 101 10.08 -8.80 -38.97
CA ILE A 101 10.66 -9.87 -38.14
C ILE A 101 10.53 -11.27 -38.80
N TYR A 102 9.92 -11.37 -39.99
CA TYR A 102 9.86 -12.59 -40.81
C TYR A 102 10.64 -12.43 -42.12
#